data_AF-A0A356KKD8-F1
#
_entry.id   AF-A0A356KKD8-F1
#
_cell.length_a   1.000
_cell.length_b   1.000
_cell.length_c   1.000
_cell.angle_alpha   90.00
_cell.angle_beta   90.00
_cell.angle_gamma   90.00
#
_symmetry.space_group_name_H-M   'P 1'
#
loop_
_entity.id
_entity.type
_entity.pdbx_description
1 polymer ?
#
loop_
_entity_poly.entity_id
_entity_poly.type
_entity_poly.pdbx_seq_one_letter_code
_entity_poly.pdbx_strand_id
1 'polypeptide(L)'
;WLLRHPRLGPPIESWRSHGVISARAKAAALITLAISLAFPLGIVPLLGGEVPLPAQALTACAGLCVAAFLLSRPSRPPEPLPEPLALTRSAESR
;
A
#
# COMPACT_ATOMS: atom_id res chain seq x y z
N TRP A 1 11.69 7.05 18.34
CA TRP A 1 12.98 6.69 17.71
C TRP A 1 12.86 6.38 16.21
N LEU A 2 11.85 5.60 15.76
CA LEU A 2 11.62 5.24 14.35
C LEU A 2 11.41 6.44 13.42
N LEU A 3 10.67 7.46 13.88
CA LEU A 3 10.43 8.70 13.12
C LEU A 3 11.69 9.54 12.91
N ARG A 4 12.70 9.41 13.79
CA ARG A 4 13.98 10.14 13.66
C ARG A 4 14.99 9.38 12.80
N HIS A 5 14.67 8.17 12.34
CA HIS A 5 15.57 7.37 11.51
C HIS A 5 15.57 7.91 10.07
N PRO A 6 16.75 8.25 9.49
CA PRO A 6 16.84 9.00 8.23
C PRO A 6 16.16 8.32 7.03
N ARG A 7 16.08 6.99 7.02
CA ARG A 7 15.42 6.22 5.95
C ARG A 7 13.95 5.86 6.20
N LEU A 8 13.54 5.71 7.46
CA LEU A 8 12.20 5.22 7.83
C LEU A 8 11.26 6.35 8.25
N GLY A 9 11.81 7.45 8.78
CA GLY A 9 11.05 8.63 9.18
C GLY A 9 10.28 9.29 8.04
N PRO A 10 10.93 9.66 6.92
CA PRO A 10 10.25 10.40 5.84
C PRO A 10 9.04 9.66 5.23
N PRO A 11 9.10 8.33 4.98
CA PRO A 11 7.92 7.57 4.52
C PRO A 11 6.78 7.55 5.54
N ILE A 12 7.08 7.41 6.84
CA ILE A 12 6.06 7.35 7.89
C ILE A 12 5.39 8.71 8.06
N GLU A 13 6.16 9.80 8.00
CA GLU A 13 5.63 11.16 8.11
C GLU A 13 4.73 11.50 6.92
N SER A 14 5.14 11.11 5.70
CA SER A 14 4.31 11.26 4.50
C SER A 14 2.98 10.49 4.57
N TRP A 15 3.02 9.28 5.13
CA TRP A 15 1.80 8.50 5.36
C TRP A 15 0.89 9.14 6.42
N ARG A 16 1.46 9.66 7.52
CA ARG A 16 0.69 10.31 8.59
C ARG A 16 0.06 11.63 8.15
N SER A 17 0.77 12.40 7.33
CA SER A 17 0.33 13.72 6.87
C SER A 17 -0.64 13.67 5.68
N HIS A 18 -0.48 12.72 4.76
CA HIS A 18 -1.24 12.70 3.50
C HIS A 18 -1.91 11.36 3.17
N GLY A 19 -1.72 10.32 3.99
CA GLY A 19 -2.23 8.97 3.70
C GLY A 19 -1.57 8.32 2.48
N VAL A 20 -0.45 8.87 2.00
CA VAL A 20 0.22 8.47 0.76
C VAL A 20 1.09 7.24 1.00
N ILE A 21 0.98 6.27 0.10
CA ILE A 21 1.88 5.10 0.07
C ILE A 21 2.75 5.23 -1.18
N SER A 22 4.07 5.28 -1.00
CA SER A 22 5.00 5.38 -2.13
C SER A 22 4.82 4.22 -3.12
N ALA A 23 4.96 4.50 -4.42
CA ALA A 23 4.83 3.47 -5.46
C ALA A 23 5.80 2.28 -5.25
N ARG A 24 7.01 2.54 -4.73
CA ARG A 24 7.97 1.49 -4.38
C ARG A 24 7.47 0.61 -3.23
N ALA A 25 6.88 1.19 -2.20
CA ALA A 25 6.29 0.43 -1.11
C ALA A 25 5.10 -0.42 -1.58
N LYS A 26 4.27 0.10 -2.50
CA LYS A 26 3.20 -0.68 -3.13
C LYS A 26 3.75 -1.86 -3.92
N ALA A 27 4.76 -1.63 -4.76
CA ALA A 27 5.39 -2.69 -5.54
C ALA A 27 5.99 -3.78 -4.63
N ALA A 28 6.74 -3.39 -3.60
CA ALA A 28 7.29 -4.34 -2.63
C ALA A 28 6.19 -5.16 -1.94
N ALA A 29 5.14 -4.50 -1.46
CA ALA A 29 4.01 -5.17 -0.82
C ALA A 29 3.26 -6.12 -1.76
N LEU A 30 3.03 -5.71 -3.01
CA LEU A 30 2.40 -6.56 -4.02
C LEU A 30 3.28 -7.76 -4.40
N ILE A 31 4.60 -7.60 -4.47
CA ILE A 31 5.54 -8.70 -4.72
C ILE A 31 5.51 -9.69 -3.56
N THR A 32 5.62 -9.21 -2.32
CA THR A 32 5.53 -10.08 -1.13
C THR A 32 4.18 -10.79 -1.05
N LEU A 33 3.10 -10.08 -1.37
CA LEU A 33 1.76 -10.66 -1.43
C LEU A 33 1.66 -11.75 -2.51
N ALA A 34 2.17 -11.50 -3.71
CA ALA A 34 2.18 -12.48 -4.80
C ALA A 34 2.98 -13.74 -4.42
N ILE A 35 4.14 -13.57 -3.77
CA ILE A 35 4.94 -14.69 -3.26
C ILE A 35 4.15 -15.49 -2.22
N SER A 36 3.49 -14.80 -1.29
CA SER A 36 2.68 -15.45 -0.26
C SER A 36 1.48 -16.22 -0.83
N LEU A 37 0.86 -15.72 -1.90
CA LEU A 37 -0.26 -16.40 -2.58
C LEU A 37 0.22 -17.56 -3.45
N ALA A 38 1.39 -17.44 -4.08
CA ALA A 38 1.96 -18.47 -4.94
C ALA A 38 2.27 -19.77 -4.20
N PHE A 39 2.57 -19.70 -2.90
CA PHE A 39 2.89 -20.88 -2.12
C PHE A 39 1.70 -21.87 -1.98
N PRO A 40 0.57 -21.51 -1.36
CA PRO A 40 -0.57 -22.43 -1.22
C PRO A 40 -1.31 -22.69 -2.54
N LEU A 41 -1.29 -21.76 -3.50
CA LEU A 41 -2.06 -21.88 -4.75
C LEU A 41 -1.27 -22.53 -5.90
N GLY A 42 0.06 -22.45 -5.88
CA GLY A 42 0.91 -22.95 -6.97
C GLY A 42 1.89 -24.02 -6.51
N ILE A 43 2.69 -23.73 -5.48
CA ILE A 43 3.79 -24.60 -5.04
C ILE A 43 3.27 -25.88 -4.40
N VAL A 44 2.30 -25.79 -3.48
CA VAL A 44 1.77 -26.98 -2.78
C VAL A 44 1.15 -28.02 -3.74
N PRO A 45 0.30 -27.62 -4.72
CA PRO A 45 -0.22 -28.56 -5.72
C PRO A 45 0.88 -29.21 -6.59
N LEU A 46 1.92 -28.45 -6.97
CA LEU A 46 3.05 -28.97 -7.76
C LEU A 46 3.84 -30.06 -7.03
N LEU A 47 3.86 -30.03 -5.70
CA LEU A 47 4.52 -31.02 -4.84
C LEU A 47 3.61 -32.23 -4.53
N GLY A 48 2.41 -32.30 -5.12
CA GLY A 48 1.42 -33.35 -4.84
C GLY A 48 0.64 -33.15 -3.54
N GLY A 49 0.71 -31.96 -2.94
CA GLY A 49 -0.07 -31.61 -1.76
C GLY A 49 -1.45 -31.08 -2.14
N GLU A 50 -2.46 -31.41 -1.34
CA GLU A 50 -3.81 -30.87 -1.48
C GLU A 50 -4.06 -29.79 -0.44
N VAL A 51 -4.37 -28.58 -0.90
CA VAL A 51 -4.85 -27.50 -0.03
C VAL A 51 -6.38 -27.48 -0.12
N PRO A 52 -7.10 -27.54 1.00
CA PRO A 52 -8.56 -27.45 0.98
C PRO A 52 -9.03 -26.19 0.25
N LEU A 53 -10.00 -26.34 -0.65
CA LEU A 53 -10.65 -25.23 -1.36
C LEU A 53 -11.05 -24.04 -0.46
N PRO A 54 -11.63 -24.22 0.74
CA PRO A 54 -11.94 -23.07 1.60
C PRO A 54 -10.70 -22.29 2.06
N ALA A 55 -9.57 -22.97 2.29
CA ALA A 55 -8.32 -22.32 2.67
C ALA A 55 -7.71 -21.52 1.50
N GLN A 56 -7.80 -22.06 0.27
CA GLN A 56 -7.41 -21.35 -0.94
C GLN A 56 -8.27 -20.11 -1.16
N ALA A 57 -9.59 -20.25 -1.05
CA ALA A 57 -10.53 -19.15 -1.21
C ALA A 57 -10.29 -18.04 -0.18
N LEU A 58 -10.14 -18.40 1.10
CA LEU A 58 -9.85 -17.43 2.17
C LEU A 58 -8.55 -16.66 1.90
N THR A 59 -7.51 -17.38 1.48
CA THR A 59 -6.20 -16.79 1.18
C THR A 59 -6.28 -15.84 -0.02
N ALA A 60 -6.98 -16.23 -1.09
CA ALA A 60 -7.21 -15.39 -2.26
C ALA A 60 -8.05 -14.14 -1.91
N CYS A 61 -9.13 -14.30 -1.14
CA CYS A 61 -9.96 -13.19 -0.68
C CYS A 61 -9.16 -12.20 0.18
N ALA A 62 -8.39 -12.70 1.15
CA ALA A 62 -7.52 -11.86 1.98
C ALA A 62 -6.50 -11.09 1.11
N GLY A 63 -5.88 -11.76 0.13
CA GLY A 63 -4.98 -11.12 -0.81
C GLY A 63 -5.64 -10.03 -1.65
N LEU A 64 -6.85 -10.27 -2.15
CA LEU A 64 -7.64 -9.27 -2.87
C LEU A 64 -7.99 -8.07 -1.99
N CYS A 65 -8.38 -8.28 -0.74
CA CYS A 65 -8.65 -7.19 0.21
C CYS A 65 -7.40 -6.32 0.44
N VAL A 66 -6.22 -6.95 0.60
CA VAL A 66 -4.95 -6.23 0.76
C VAL A 66 -4.62 -5.45 -0.53
N ALA A 67 -4.71 -6.08 -1.69
CA ALA A 67 -4.45 -5.41 -2.96
C ALA A 67 -5.40 -4.21 -3.19
N ALA A 68 -6.70 -4.38 -2.92
CA ALA A 68 -7.70 -3.32 -3.02
C ALA A 68 -7.37 -2.15 -2.08
N PHE A 69 -6.98 -2.43 -0.83
CA PHE A 69 -6.55 -1.41 0.12
C PHE A 69 -5.28 -0.67 -0.33
N LEU A 70 -4.30 -1.36 -0.90
CA LEU A 70 -3.09 -0.73 -1.42
C LEU A 70 -3.39 0.16 -2.64
N LEU A 71 -4.31 -0.27 -3.51
CA LEU A 71 -4.72 0.47 -4.69
C LEU A 71 -5.60 1.68 -4.35
N SER A 72 -6.41 1.60 -3.30
CA SER A 72 -7.28 2.71 -2.87
C SER A 72 -6.51 3.91 -2.28
N ARG A 73 -5.23 3.74 -1.95
CA ARG A 73 -4.40 4.81 -1.39
C ARG A 73 -3.70 5.63 -2.48
N PRO A 74 -3.61 6.97 -2.37
CA PRO A 74 -2.89 7.79 -3.35
C PRO A 74 -1.39 7.48 -3.33
N SER A 75 -0.75 7.50 -4.52
CA SER A 75 0.67 7.20 -4.70
C SER A 75 1.59 8.43 -4.61
N ARG A 76 1.01 9.63 -4.66
CA ARG A 76 1.72 10.92 -4.61
C ARG A 76 0.93 11.88 -3.71
N PRO A 77 1.60 12.73 -2.92
CA PRO A 77 0.93 13.83 -2.25
C PRO A 77 0.37 14.82 -3.29
N PRO A 78 -0.71 15.56 -2.96
CA PRO A 78 -1.17 16.66 -3.80
C PRO A 78 -0.02 17.62 -4.08
N GLU A 79 0.11 18.06 -5.33
CA GLU A 79 1.08 19.07 -5.70
C GLU A 79 0.79 20.36 -4.90
N PRO A 80 1.79 21.01 -4.29
CA PRO A 80 1.59 22.31 -3.66
C PRO A 80 1.03 23.26 -4.71
N LEU A 81 -0.10 23.91 -4.41
CA LEU A 81 -0.66 24.91 -5.31
C LEU A 81 0.40 25.99 -5.58
N PRO A 82 0.50 26.50 -6.83
CA PRO A 82 1.32 27.67 -7.11
C PRO A 82 1.02 28.77 -6.09
N GLU A 83 2.06 29.34 -5.50
CA GLU A 83 2.04 30.40 -4.46
C GLU A 83 0.89 31.42 -4.61
N PRO A 84 0.58 31.96 -5.81
CA PRO A 84 -0.51 32.92 -5.99
C PRO A 84 -1.92 32.39 -5.64
N LEU A 85 -2.17 31.09 -5.80
CA LEU A 85 -3.49 30.46 -5.54
C LEU A 85 -3.65 29.97 -4.10
N ALA A 86 -2.54 29.83 -3.35
CA ALA A 86 -2.59 29.45 -1.94
C ALA A 86 -3.04 30.63 -1.05
N LEU A 87 -2.64 31.85 -1.41
CA LEU A 87 -3.01 33.07 -0.69
C LEU A 87 -4.49 33.43 -0.86
N THR A 88 -5.08 33.22 -2.05
CA THR A 88 -6.50 33.53 -2.32
C THR A 88 -7.45 32.61 -1.54
N ARG A 89 -7.18 31.31 -1.49
CA ARG A 89 -8.00 30.34 -0.74
C ARG A 89 -7.97 30.56 0.78
N SER A 90 -6.86 31.10 1.28
CA SER A 90 -6.69 31.46 2.70
C SER A 90 -7.45 32.73 3.08
N ALA A 91 -7.69 33.62 2.11
CA ALA A 91 -8.51 34.82 2.28
C ALA A 91 -10.02 34.52 2.20
N GLU A 92 -10.42 33.51 1.41
CA GLU A 92 -11.83 33.13 1.19
C GLU A 92 -12.43 32.27 2.30
N SER A 93 -11.60 31.70 3.19
CA SER A 93 -12.03 30.82 4.29
C SER A 93 -12.10 31.50 5.66
N ARG A 94 -11.91 32.82 5.72
CA ARG A 94 -12.13 33.65 6.93
C ARG A 94 -13.42 34.45 6.80
#